data_AF-S8E4E1-F1
#
_entry.id   AF-S8E4E1-F1
#
_cell.length_a   1.000
_cell.length_b   1.000
_cell.length_c   1.000
_cell.angle_alpha   90.00
_cell.angle_beta   90.00
_cell.angle_gamma   90.00
#
_symmetry.space_group_name_H-M   'P 1'
#
loop_
_entity.id
_entity.type
_entity.pdbx_description
1 polymer ?
#
loop_
_entity_poly.entity_id
_entity_poly.type
_entity_poly.pdbx_seq_one_letter_code
_entity_poly.pdbx_strand_id
1 'polypeptide(L)'
;CNGTRCGRGSCIPSLNTTFGFVCECEPGWRQARPDTDRLLLFLPCIVPNCTVNYGCSGEDRATDADPVPQLPSIQSNDKIDFIYYYDCSGGICNQTSAIAHECICKDGFHNLMNDTIFPCYKQCKI
;
A
#
# COMPACT_ATOMS: atom_id res chain seq x y z
N CYS A 1 -10.11 -4.29 15.86
CA CYS A 1 -8.77 -3.68 15.71
C CYS A 1 -7.62 -4.49 16.31
N ASN A 2 -7.86 -5.60 17.03
CA ASN A 2 -6.79 -6.36 17.71
C ASN A 2 -5.77 -6.93 16.71
N GLY A 3 -4.57 -6.35 16.65
CA GLY A 3 -3.48 -6.76 15.74
C GLY A 3 -3.55 -6.19 14.32
N THR A 4 -4.55 -5.36 14.00
CA THR A 4 -4.63 -4.68 12.70
C THR A 4 -3.55 -3.59 12.62
N ARG A 5 -2.70 -3.65 11.59
CA ARG A 5 -1.71 -2.60 11.29
C ARG A 5 -2.30 -1.65 10.24
N CYS A 6 -2.59 -0.40 10.62
CA CYS A 6 -3.07 0.64 9.71
C CYS A 6 -1.95 1.55 9.15
N GLY A 7 -0.68 1.21 9.39
CA GLY A 7 0.45 2.07 9.02
C GLY A 7 0.40 3.40 9.76
N ARG A 8 0.44 4.52 9.03
CA ARG A 8 0.28 5.88 9.56
C ARG A 8 -1.19 6.26 9.65
N GLY A 9 -1.90 5.51 10.47
CA GLY A 9 -3.32 5.67 10.67
C GLY A 9 -3.82 4.91 11.89
N SER A 10 -5.05 5.22 12.29
CA SER A 10 -5.72 4.59 13.42
C SER A 10 -6.77 3.60 12.93
N CYS A 11 -6.86 2.45 13.59
CA CYS A 11 -7.95 1.50 13.34
C CYS A 11 -9.21 1.96 14.07
N ILE A 12 -10.27 2.21 13.31
CA ILE A 12 -11.57 2.63 13.83
C ILE A 12 -12.57 1.49 13.61
N PRO A 13 -13.14 0.90 14.67
CA PRO A 13 -14.20 -0.10 14.54
C PRO A 13 -15.41 0.49 13.80
N SER A 14 -15.94 -0.24 12.82
CA SER A 14 -17.08 0.21 12.02
C SER A 14 -17.91 -0.97 11.56
N LEU A 15 -19.19 -0.99 11.90
CA LEU A 15 -20.12 -2.04 11.47
C LEU A 15 -20.56 -1.90 10.01
N ASN A 16 -20.20 -0.80 9.36
CA ASN A 16 -20.63 -0.46 8.01
C ASN A 16 -19.63 -0.93 6.93
N THR A 17 -18.60 -1.71 7.29
CA THR A 17 -17.56 -2.18 6.37
C THR A 17 -17.42 -3.68 6.40
N THR A 18 -16.92 -4.24 5.30
CA THR A 18 -16.75 -5.69 5.08
C THR A 18 -15.97 -6.39 6.19
N PHE A 19 -14.99 -5.71 6.78
CA PHE A 19 -14.10 -6.28 7.80
C PHE A 19 -14.36 -5.75 9.22
N GLY A 20 -15.42 -4.97 9.43
CA GLY A 20 -15.77 -4.48 10.77
C GLY A 20 -14.89 -3.34 11.29
N PHE A 21 -14.03 -2.77 10.45
CA PHE A 21 -13.19 -1.62 10.77
C PHE A 21 -12.79 -0.81 9.52
N VAL A 22 -12.25 0.37 9.75
CA VAL A 22 -11.56 1.20 8.76
C VAL A 22 -10.20 1.65 9.30
N CYS A 23 -9.28 1.97 8.42
CA CYS A 23 -8.05 2.67 8.77
C CYS A 23 -8.22 4.16 8.43
N GLU A 24 -8.23 5.00 9.46
CA GLU A 24 -8.28 6.45 9.31
C GLU A 24 -6.86 7.01 9.27
N CYS A 25 -6.47 7.62 8.16
CA CYS A 25 -5.10 8.08 7.95
C CYS A 25 -4.75 9.33 8.76
N GLU A 26 -3.52 9.37 9.27
CA GLU A 26 -2.96 10.57 9.86
C GLU A 26 -2.80 11.69 8.81
N PRO A 27 -2.81 12.97 9.21
CA PRO A 27 -2.53 14.08 8.30
C PRO A 27 -1.22 13.87 7.53
N GLY A 28 -1.28 14.07 6.21
CA GLY A 28 -0.15 13.84 5.33
C GLY A 28 0.05 12.37 4.92
N TRP A 29 -0.90 11.48 5.22
CA TRP A 29 -0.90 10.08 4.80
C TRP A 29 -2.20 9.71 4.09
N ARG A 30 -2.11 8.73 3.20
CA ARG A 30 -3.23 8.18 2.44
C ARG A 30 -3.06 6.69 2.19
N GLN A 31 -4.15 6.05 1.83
CA GLN A 31 -4.13 4.72 1.25
C GLN A 31 -3.56 4.78 -0.17
N ALA A 32 -3.03 3.65 -0.66
CA ALA A 32 -2.49 3.55 -2.02
C ALA A 32 -3.57 3.69 -3.13
N ARG A 33 -4.85 3.64 -2.75
CA ARG A 33 -6.00 3.69 -3.67
C ARG A 33 -6.89 4.91 -3.40
N PRO A 34 -7.76 5.31 -4.35
CA PRO A 34 -8.65 6.46 -4.18
C PRO A 34 -9.69 6.21 -3.08
N ASP A 35 -9.94 7.23 -2.25
CA ASP A 35 -10.86 7.20 -1.10
C ASP A 35 -12.34 6.93 -1.46
N THR A 36 -12.67 6.87 -2.75
CA THR A 36 -14.03 6.66 -3.25
C THR A 36 -14.49 5.20 -3.14
N ASP A 37 -13.57 4.25 -2.99
CA ASP A 37 -13.93 2.84 -2.84
C ASP A 37 -14.18 2.47 -1.36
N ARG A 38 -15.47 2.53 -0.98
CA ARG A 38 -15.93 2.18 0.37
C ARG A 38 -15.57 0.74 0.78
N LEU A 39 -15.31 -0.16 -0.17
CA LEU A 39 -14.94 -1.54 0.11
C LEU A 39 -13.50 -1.67 0.61
N LEU A 40 -12.63 -0.68 0.32
CA LEU A 40 -11.19 -0.73 0.58
C LEU A 40 -10.73 0.16 1.74
N LEU A 41 -11.66 0.74 2.49
CA LEU A 41 -11.34 1.62 3.64
C LEU A 41 -10.57 0.92 4.77
N PHE A 42 -10.44 -0.40 4.74
CA PHE A 42 -9.63 -1.18 5.67
C PHE A 42 -8.14 -1.21 5.31
N LEU A 43 -7.75 -0.73 4.11
CA LEU A 43 -6.35 -0.73 3.66
C LEU A 43 -5.48 0.18 4.55
N PRO A 44 -4.20 -0.14 4.75
CA PRO A 44 -3.33 0.66 5.60
C PRO A 44 -2.93 1.99 4.92
N CYS A 45 -2.65 2.98 5.75
CA CYS A 45 -2.19 4.31 5.36
C CYS A 45 -0.67 4.31 5.20
N ILE A 46 -0.22 3.98 4.00
CA ILE A 46 1.20 3.67 3.73
C ILE A 46 1.84 4.60 2.70
N VAL A 47 1.04 5.45 2.04
CA VAL A 47 1.52 6.39 1.05
C VAL A 47 1.54 7.79 1.67
N PRO A 48 2.71 8.46 1.75
CA PRO A 48 2.75 9.84 2.18
C PRO A 48 2.06 10.73 1.13
N ASN A 49 1.37 11.77 1.58
CA ASN A 49 0.73 12.76 0.73
C ASN A 49 1.78 13.79 0.24
N CYS A 50 2.81 13.27 -0.43
CA CYS A 50 3.87 14.04 -1.06
C CYS A 50 4.19 13.45 -2.43
N THR A 51 4.81 14.24 -3.29
CA THR A 51 5.31 13.74 -4.58
C THR A 51 6.57 12.92 -4.33
N VAL A 52 6.47 11.60 -4.47
CA VAL A 52 7.65 10.73 -4.46
C VAL A 52 8.41 10.96 -5.76
N ASN A 53 9.63 11.46 -5.67
CA ASN A 53 10.51 11.57 -6.81
C ASN A 53 11.22 10.23 -7.04
N TYR A 54 10.80 9.50 -8.07
CA TYR A 54 11.44 8.25 -8.48
C TYR A 54 12.73 8.47 -9.29
N GLY A 55 13.02 9.71 -9.69
CA GLY A 55 14.24 10.10 -10.40
C GLY A 55 15.40 10.31 -9.43
N CYS A 56 16.01 9.23 -8.95
CA CYS A 56 17.34 9.32 -8.37
C CYS A 56 18.35 9.59 -9.50
N SER A 57 19.11 10.67 -9.37
CA SER A 57 20.07 11.28 -10.31
C SER A 57 20.59 10.42 -11.47
N GLY A 58 20.16 10.73 -12.70
CA GLY A 58 21.04 10.76 -13.87
C GLY A 58 21.07 9.57 -14.82
N GLU A 59 20.88 8.32 -14.39
CA GLU A 59 21.14 7.16 -15.29
C GLU A 59 19.95 6.31 -15.69
N ASP A 60 18.84 6.32 -14.94
CA ASP A 60 17.67 5.55 -15.34
C ASP A 60 16.49 6.49 -15.54
N ARG A 61 16.41 7.06 -16.76
CA ARG A 61 15.08 7.20 -17.35
C ARG A 61 14.51 5.79 -17.33
N ALA A 62 13.69 5.50 -16.33
CA ALA A 62 12.72 4.42 -16.41
C ALA A 62 11.80 4.78 -17.60
N THR A 63 12.27 4.48 -18.80
CA THR A 63 11.43 4.23 -19.97
C THR A 63 10.74 2.90 -19.75
N ASP A 64 10.06 2.75 -18.63
CA ASP A 64 9.16 1.66 -18.36
C ASP A 64 8.10 2.29 -17.47
N ALA A 65 7.23 3.07 -18.12
CA ALA A 65 5.85 3.11 -17.68
C ALA A 65 5.31 1.69 -17.85
N ASP A 66 5.72 0.79 -16.95
CA ASP A 66 5.07 -0.50 -16.80
C ASP A 66 3.58 -0.17 -16.70
N PRO A 67 2.75 -0.71 -17.59
CA PRO A 67 1.33 -0.41 -17.58
C PRO A 67 0.83 -0.72 -16.18
N VAL A 68 0.38 0.31 -15.45
CA VAL A 68 -0.21 0.16 -14.12
C VAL A 68 -1.17 -1.02 -14.23
N PRO A 69 -0.90 -2.15 -13.55
CA PRO A 69 -1.72 -3.33 -13.71
C PRO A 69 -3.17 -2.94 -13.45
N GLN A 70 -4.03 -3.13 -14.44
CA GLN A 70 -5.46 -2.86 -14.26
C GLN A 70 -5.93 -3.84 -13.19
N LEU A 71 -6.34 -3.31 -12.03
CA LEU A 71 -6.79 -4.15 -10.94
C LEU A 71 -8.08 -4.84 -11.35
N PRO A 72 -8.23 -6.14 -11.03
CA PRO A 72 -9.47 -6.85 -11.27
C PRO A 72 -10.60 -6.14 -10.52
N SER A 73 -11.68 -5.82 -11.24
CA SER A 73 -12.93 -5.34 -10.65
C SER A 73 -13.41 -6.33 -9.59
N ILE A 74 -13.76 -5.84 -8.40
CA ILE A 74 -14.38 -6.65 -7.36
C ILE A 74 -15.80 -7.04 -7.83
N GLN A 75 -15.96 -8.20 -8.47
CA GLN A 75 -17.27 -8.80 -8.71
C GLN A 75 -17.67 -9.67 -7.51
N SER A 76 -18.96 -9.70 -7.16
CA SER A 76 -19.46 -10.18 -5.86
C SER A 76 -19.22 -11.66 -5.53
N ASN A 77 -18.74 -12.47 -6.48
CA ASN A 77 -18.68 -13.93 -6.36
C ASN A 77 -17.27 -14.52 -6.51
N ASP A 78 -16.24 -13.69 -6.71
CA ASP A 78 -14.86 -14.17 -6.82
C ASP A 78 -14.17 -14.19 -5.46
N LYS A 79 -13.26 -15.15 -5.24
CA LYS A 79 -12.30 -15.09 -4.14
C LYS A 79 -11.40 -13.88 -4.39
N ILE A 80 -11.66 -12.77 -3.71
CA ILE A 80 -10.88 -11.54 -3.84
C ILE A 80 -9.51 -11.80 -3.22
N ASP A 81 -8.48 -11.85 -4.06
CA ASP A 81 -7.11 -11.75 -3.59
C ASP A 81 -6.74 -10.28 -3.41
N PHE A 82 -6.58 -9.87 -2.16
CA PHE A 82 -6.24 -8.50 -1.81
C PHE A 82 -4.79 -8.13 -2.16
N ILE A 83 -3.95 -9.08 -2.58
CA ILE A 83 -2.55 -8.82 -2.92
C ILE A 83 -2.38 -7.76 -4.01
N TYR A 84 -3.31 -7.68 -4.96
CA TYR A 84 -3.29 -6.69 -6.05
C TYR A 84 -3.58 -5.26 -5.57
N TYR A 85 -4.18 -5.12 -4.38
CA TYR A 85 -4.55 -3.83 -3.80
C TYR A 85 -3.44 -3.22 -2.95
N TYR A 86 -2.43 -4.00 -2.59
CA TYR A 86 -1.26 -3.53 -1.85
C TYR A 86 -0.20 -2.97 -2.81
N ASP A 87 0.46 -1.90 -2.38
CA ASP A 87 1.55 -1.27 -3.12
C ASP A 87 2.86 -1.54 -2.37
N CYS A 88 3.72 -2.38 -2.94
CA CYS A 88 5.04 -2.68 -2.42
C CYS A 88 6.16 -1.94 -3.16
N SER A 89 5.83 -1.21 -4.23
CA SER A 89 6.76 -0.47 -5.09
C SER A 89 8.01 -1.29 -5.48
N GLY A 90 9.22 -0.94 -5.02
CA GLY A 90 10.46 -1.66 -5.30
C GLY A 90 10.62 -3.02 -4.61
N GLY A 91 9.52 -3.63 -4.18
CA GLY A 91 9.48 -4.90 -3.46
C GLY A 91 8.42 -5.85 -4.02
N ILE A 92 8.23 -6.97 -3.32
CA ILE A 92 7.23 -8.00 -3.61
C ILE A 92 6.25 -8.05 -2.44
N CYS A 93 4.96 -8.07 -2.74
CA CYS A 93 3.93 -8.23 -1.71
C CYS A 93 3.82 -9.69 -1.28
N ASN A 94 4.01 -9.94 0.02
CA ASN A 94 3.80 -11.21 0.67
C ASN A 94 2.53 -11.13 1.52
N GLN A 95 1.50 -11.88 1.14
CA GLN A 95 0.24 -11.89 1.88
C GLN A 95 0.39 -12.72 3.17
N THR A 96 0.11 -12.12 4.33
CA THR A 96 0.27 -12.77 5.64
C THR A 96 -1.08 -13.15 6.26
N SER A 97 -2.18 -12.56 5.77
CA SER A 97 -3.54 -12.99 6.08
C SER A 97 -4.48 -12.54 4.97
N ALA A 98 -5.78 -12.81 5.08
CA ALA A 98 -6.78 -12.37 4.09
C ALA A 98 -6.67 -10.87 3.75
N ILE A 99 -6.36 -10.02 4.74
CA ILE A 99 -6.34 -8.55 4.60
C ILE A 99 -5.03 -7.90 5.06
N ALA A 100 -3.98 -8.68 5.26
CA ALA A 100 -2.68 -8.17 5.68
C ALA A 100 -1.58 -8.64 4.72
N HIS A 101 -0.56 -7.80 4.57
CA HIS A 101 0.59 -8.07 3.74
C HIS A 101 1.86 -7.52 4.37
N GLU A 102 2.98 -7.93 3.79
CA GLU A 102 4.31 -7.40 4.04
C GLU A 102 5.00 -7.16 2.70
N CYS A 103 5.72 -6.06 2.58
CA CYS A 103 6.53 -5.72 1.42
C CYS A 103 7.96 -6.24 1.65
N ILE A 104 8.37 -7.23 0.86
CA ILE A 104 9.74 -7.76 0.85
C ILE A 104 10.54 -6.96 -0.18
N CYS A 105 11.51 -6.16 0.28
CA CYS A 105 12.27 -5.28 -0.61
C CYS A 105 13.31 -6.03 -1.44
N LYS A 106 13.49 -5.60 -2.69
CA LYS A 106 14.60 -6.04 -3.54
C LYS A 106 15.91 -5.40 -3.05
N ASP A 107 17.04 -5.97 -3.46
CA ASP A 107 18.37 -5.47 -3.12
C ASP A 107 18.51 -3.96 -3.42
N GLY A 108 18.99 -3.22 -2.43
CA GLY A 108 19.15 -1.76 -2.52
C GLY A 108 17.89 -0.94 -2.29
N PHE A 109 16.74 -1.57 -2.02
CA PHE A 109 15.52 -0.91 -1.55
C PHE A 109 15.30 -1.21 -0.06
N HIS A 110 14.62 -0.29 0.62
CA HIS A 110 14.29 -0.41 2.04
C HIS A 110 12.84 0.01 2.27
N ASN A 111 12.17 -0.63 3.22
CA ASN A 111 10.83 -0.23 3.60
C ASN A 111 10.86 1.20 4.16
N LEU A 112 9.87 2.01 3.79
CA LEU A 112 9.68 3.30 4.46
C LEU A 112 9.48 3.07 5.96
N MET A 113 10.09 3.89 6.79
CA MET A 113 10.09 3.75 8.26
C MET A 113 10.65 2.42 8.79
N ASN A 114 11.34 1.62 7.96
CA ASN A 114 11.87 0.31 8.34
C ASN A 114 10.79 -0.65 8.88
N ASP A 115 9.56 -0.54 8.38
CA ASP A 115 8.44 -1.42 8.73
C ASP A 115 7.87 -2.07 7.47
N THR A 116 7.71 -3.39 7.50
CA THR A 116 7.33 -4.23 6.36
C THR A 116 5.93 -3.94 5.83
N ILE A 117 5.07 -3.22 6.55
CA ILE A 117 3.78 -2.79 5.99
C ILE A 117 3.93 -1.68 4.94
N PHE A 118 5.06 -0.97 4.93
CA PHE A 118 5.27 0.16 4.02
C PHE A 118 6.01 -0.26 2.74
N PRO A 119 5.75 0.45 1.62
CA PRO A 119 6.40 0.18 0.34
C PRO A 119 7.92 0.36 0.42
N CYS A 120 8.59 -0.31 -0.51
CA CYS A 120 10.04 -0.28 -0.62
C CYS A 120 10.50 0.87 -1.51
N TYR A 121 11.40 1.70 -0.97
CA TYR A 121 12.01 2.83 -1.68
C TYR A 121 13.53 2.72 -1.66
N LYS A 122 14.16 3.23 -2.73
CA LYS A 122 15.61 3.41 -2.80
C LYS A 122 15.95 4.81 -2.31
N GLN A 123 16.91 4.92 -1.41
CA GLN A 123 17.44 6.24 -1.02
C GLN A 123 18.18 6.84 -2.22
N CYS A 124 17.71 7.97 -2.72
CA CYS A 124 18.48 8.75 -3.67
C CYS A 124 19.70 9.35 -2.95
N LYS A 125 20.89 9.23 -3.54
CA LYS A 125 22.04 10.03 -3.09
C LYS A 125 21.76 11.48 -3.49
N ILE A 126 21.67 12.35 -2.49
CA ILE A 126 21.61 13.81 -2.65
C ILE A 126 23.04 14.32 -2.89
#